data_AF-A0A9P6FS47-F1
#
_entry.id   AF-A0A9P6FS47-F1
#
_cell.length_a   1.000
_cell.length_b   1.000
_cell.length_c   1.000
_cell.angle_alpha   90.00
_cell.angle_beta   90.00
_cell.angle_gamma   90.00
#
_symmetry.space_group_name_H-M   'P 1'
#
loop_
_entity.id
_entity.type
_entity.pdbx_description
1 polymer ?
#
loop_
_entity_poly.entity_id
_entity_poly.type
_entity_poly.pdbx_seq_one_letter_code
_entity_poly.pdbx_strand_id
1 'polypeptide(L)'
;MGSGCKKLHGMTSSSKIYVAEARLGFSSTTLDCTGSLLTQGPTDHVTKERLLETLIAFRGEIRQTPPLYSALSMDGKRLYDYAREGVPLPREIPERTVQIHELDLLSFPGPDGVTECSPDLVRLGFRSHHPRSNDAQDETAVNTLPFESRSGFKPKPLLHDPNATNDATFVPLPDPSQPGSRGLYFHLRVHCSSGTYIRTLIADIATRLGTVGHMTDLLRTEQKGFMLDGGMTIEMSDCEDLDRVDQAILASQLEESKSGP
;
A
#
# COMPACT_ATOMS: atom_id res chain seq x y z
N MET A 1 -2.12 11.45 -28.40
CA MET A 1 -1.80 12.37 -27.27
C MET A 1 -1.88 13.83 -27.74
N GLY A 2 -2.35 14.78 -26.93
CA GLY A 2 -2.60 16.17 -27.37
C GLY A 2 -3.57 16.94 -26.47
N SER A 3 -4.74 17.34 -26.98
CA SER A 3 -5.80 18.02 -26.20
C SER A 3 -6.25 17.23 -24.94
N GLY A 4 -6.07 15.91 -24.95
CA GLY A 4 -6.29 15.03 -23.79
C GLY A 4 -5.46 15.38 -22.55
N CYS A 5 -4.25 15.94 -22.71
CA CYS A 5 -3.42 16.36 -21.57
C CYS A 5 -4.11 17.45 -20.72
N LYS A 6 -4.97 18.29 -21.34
CA LYS A 6 -5.76 19.31 -20.63
C LYS A 6 -6.85 18.71 -19.75
N LYS A 7 -7.31 17.48 -20.05
CA LYS A 7 -8.33 16.75 -19.28
C LYS A 7 -7.73 15.90 -18.15
N LEU A 8 -6.41 15.75 -18.10
CA LEU A 8 -5.69 14.90 -17.12
C LEU A 8 -5.92 15.35 -15.66
N HIS A 9 -6.12 16.65 -15.44
CA HIS A 9 -6.35 17.19 -14.10
C HIS A 9 -7.55 16.53 -13.42
N GLY A 10 -8.65 16.33 -14.18
CA GLY A 10 -9.86 15.66 -13.68
C GLY A 10 -9.72 14.15 -13.53
N MET A 11 -8.66 13.52 -14.05
CA MET A 11 -8.37 12.10 -13.81
C MET A 11 -7.52 11.91 -12.56
N THR A 12 -6.59 12.82 -12.29
CA THR A 12 -5.67 12.71 -11.15
C THR A 12 -6.42 12.82 -9.81
N SER A 13 -7.45 13.66 -9.76
CA SER A 13 -8.30 13.89 -8.58
C SER A 13 -9.39 12.83 -8.33
N SER A 14 -9.53 11.84 -9.22
CA SER A 14 -10.56 10.79 -9.10
C SER A 14 -10.25 9.74 -8.03
N SER A 15 -11.29 9.01 -7.62
CA SER A 15 -11.15 7.80 -6.82
C SER A 15 -10.45 6.67 -7.59
N LYS A 16 -9.82 5.77 -6.86
CA LYS A 16 -9.03 4.67 -7.40
C LYS A 16 -9.33 3.40 -6.62
N ILE A 17 -9.27 2.26 -7.30
CA ILE A 17 -9.41 0.95 -6.68
C ILE A 17 -8.09 0.21 -6.81
N TYR A 18 -7.61 -0.32 -5.68
CA TYR A 18 -6.38 -1.06 -5.56
C TYR A 18 -6.64 -2.45 -5.00
N VAL A 19 -5.81 -3.40 -5.42
CA VAL A 19 -5.57 -4.64 -4.70
C VAL A 19 -4.12 -4.62 -4.23
N ALA A 20 -3.91 -4.82 -2.94
CA ALA A 20 -2.60 -4.74 -2.32
C ALA A 20 -2.31 -5.97 -1.47
N GLU A 21 -1.06 -6.42 -1.51
CA GLU A 21 -0.51 -7.46 -0.65
C GLU A 21 0.29 -6.79 0.47
N ALA A 22 0.07 -7.22 1.70
CA ALA A 22 0.72 -6.69 2.89
C ALA A 22 1.43 -7.82 3.65
N ARG A 23 2.63 -7.54 4.14
CA ARG A 23 3.39 -8.40 5.07
C ARG A 23 3.43 -7.75 6.44
N LEU A 24 2.87 -8.43 7.44
CA LEU A 24 3.01 -8.09 8.87
C LEU A 24 4.24 -8.76 9.48
N GLY A 25 4.66 -8.21 10.61
CA GLY A 25 5.83 -8.65 11.36
C GLY A 25 7.11 -7.93 10.96
N PHE A 26 7.13 -7.19 9.85
CA PHE A 26 8.32 -6.47 9.38
C PHE A 26 7.97 -5.08 8.85
N SER A 27 8.71 -4.05 9.27
CA SER A 27 8.69 -2.73 8.62
C SER A 27 9.87 -2.57 7.67
N SER A 28 9.77 -1.66 6.70
CA SER A 28 10.84 -1.31 5.78
C SER A 28 11.02 0.20 5.66
N THR A 29 12.18 0.63 5.15
CA THR A 29 12.54 2.06 4.97
C THR A 29 11.60 2.82 4.04
N THR A 30 11.01 2.13 3.04
CA THR A 30 10.15 2.73 2.01
C THR A 30 8.66 2.43 2.23
N LEU A 31 8.32 1.69 3.28
CA LEU A 31 7.00 1.09 3.53
C LEU A 31 6.52 0.13 2.42
N ASP A 32 7.45 -0.38 1.62
CA ASP A 32 7.23 -1.45 0.66
C ASP A 32 8.43 -2.42 0.59
N CYS A 33 8.30 -3.48 -0.21
CA CYS A 33 9.33 -4.51 -0.40
C CYS A 33 10.60 -4.02 -1.12
N THR A 34 10.64 -2.78 -1.61
CA THR A 34 11.86 -2.24 -2.25
C THR A 34 12.84 -1.64 -1.24
N GLY A 35 12.38 -1.38 -0.02
CA GLY A 35 13.20 -0.85 1.06
C GLY A 35 13.79 -1.95 1.93
N SER A 36 14.95 -1.66 2.52
CA SER A 36 15.55 -2.52 3.53
C SER A 36 14.66 -2.65 4.77
N LEU A 37 14.63 -3.84 5.37
CA LEU A 37 13.91 -4.10 6.62
C LEU A 37 14.48 -3.25 7.76
N LEU A 38 13.59 -2.75 8.63
CA LEU A 38 13.94 -1.85 9.73
C LEU A 38 13.67 -2.47 11.10
N THR A 39 12.46 -2.97 11.31
CA THR A 39 12.04 -3.53 12.60
C THR A 39 11.22 -4.79 12.40
N GLN A 40 11.22 -5.63 13.43
CA GLN A 40 10.39 -6.82 13.50
C GLN A 40 9.38 -6.69 14.65
N GLY A 41 8.16 -7.16 14.43
CA GLY A 41 7.10 -7.16 15.42
C GLY A 41 6.48 -8.56 15.56
N PRO A 42 5.86 -8.86 16.72
CA PRO A 42 5.15 -10.13 16.89
C PRO A 42 3.92 -10.19 15.98
N THR A 43 3.56 -11.39 15.52
CA THR A 43 2.36 -11.63 14.69
C THR A 43 1.43 -12.68 15.28
N ASP A 44 1.83 -13.39 16.33
CA ASP A 44 1.06 -14.51 16.92
C ASP A 44 -0.32 -14.08 17.44
N HIS A 45 -0.45 -12.81 17.84
CA HIS A 45 -1.70 -12.24 18.35
C HIS A 45 -2.61 -11.68 17.24
N VAL A 46 -2.20 -11.73 15.98
CA VAL A 46 -2.96 -11.19 14.85
C VAL A 46 -3.88 -12.27 14.31
N THR A 47 -5.18 -12.07 14.47
CA THR A 47 -6.22 -12.97 13.93
C THR A 47 -7.00 -12.31 12.80
N LYS A 48 -7.71 -13.12 12.00
CA LYS A 48 -8.59 -12.65 10.92
C LYS A 48 -9.65 -11.69 11.45
N GLU A 49 -10.22 -12.00 12.62
CA GLU A 49 -11.28 -11.22 13.27
C GLU A 49 -10.76 -9.83 13.69
N ARG A 50 -9.60 -9.78 14.34
CA ARG A 50 -8.95 -8.51 14.72
C ARG A 50 -8.59 -7.66 13.51
N LEU A 51 -8.14 -8.32 12.43
CA LEU A 51 -7.88 -7.63 11.17
C LEU A 51 -9.17 -7.04 10.62
N LEU A 52 -10.26 -7.81 10.50
CA LEU A 52 -11.55 -7.32 10.01
C LEU A 52 -12.09 -6.14 10.83
N GLU A 53 -12.04 -6.23 12.17
CA GLU A 53 -12.41 -5.13 13.07
C GLU A 53 -11.56 -3.88 12.83
N THR A 54 -10.24 -4.08 12.66
CA THR A 54 -9.32 -2.98 12.34
C THR A 54 -9.68 -2.33 11.01
N LEU A 55 -9.94 -3.11 9.95
CA LEU A 55 -10.30 -2.59 8.63
C LEU A 55 -11.57 -1.73 8.68
N ILE A 56 -12.56 -2.09 9.49
CA ILE A 56 -13.78 -1.29 9.68
C ILE A 56 -13.43 0.11 10.19
N ALA A 57 -12.51 0.23 11.15
CA ALA A 57 -12.11 1.51 11.73
C ALA A 57 -11.34 2.42 10.75
N PHE A 58 -10.76 1.87 9.69
CA PHE A 58 -10.07 2.62 8.65
C PHE A 58 -10.97 3.02 7.47
N ARG A 59 -12.23 2.59 7.45
CA ARG A 59 -13.23 3.07 6.47
C ARG A 59 -13.67 4.49 6.86
N GLY A 60 -13.95 5.30 5.85
CA GLY A 60 -14.36 6.69 6.06
C GLY A 60 -13.21 7.69 5.90
N GLU A 61 -13.33 8.82 6.58
CA GLU A 61 -12.33 9.88 6.55
C GLU A 61 -11.19 9.55 7.53
N ILE A 62 -9.95 9.52 7.02
CA ILE A 62 -8.76 9.27 7.83
C ILE A 62 -7.67 10.30 7.53
N ARG A 63 -6.77 10.51 8.50
CA ARG A 63 -5.59 11.36 8.33
C ARG A 63 -4.37 10.50 8.08
N GLN A 64 -3.71 10.68 6.94
CA GLN A 64 -2.47 9.99 6.59
C GLN A 64 -1.28 10.93 6.61
N THR A 65 -0.14 10.42 7.06
CA THR A 65 1.16 11.05 6.82
C THR A 65 1.78 10.38 5.59
N PRO A 66 1.97 11.12 4.49
CA PRO A 66 2.62 10.58 3.30
C PRO A 66 4.00 9.98 3.62
N PRO A 67 4.42 8.90 2.92
CA PRO A 67 5.73 8.33 3.12
C PRO A 67 6.83 9.28 2.66
N LEU A 68 8.00 9.19 3.27
CA LEU A 68 9.19 9.95 2.89
C LEU A 68 9.54 9.74 1.40
N TYR A 69 9.46 8.50 0.91
CA TYR A 69 9.61 8.16 -0.50
C TYR A 69 8.32 8.45 -1.29
N SER A 70 7.95 9.74 -1.37
CA SER A 70 6.81 10.22 -2.17
C SER A 70 7.19 11.39 -3.06
N ALA A 71 6.40 11.58 -4.12
CA ALA A 71 6.57 12.71 -5.03
C ALA A 71 6.05 14.04 -4.45
N LEU A 72 5.76 14.16 -3.15
CA LEU A 72 5.37 15.45 -2.59
C LEU A 72 6.56 16.40 -2.53
N SER A 73 6.31 17.69 -2.63
CA SER A 73 7.35 18.72 -2.55
C SER A 73 7.31 19.45 -1.22
N MET A 74 8.49 19.72 -0.66
CA MET A 74 8.72 20.57 0.50
C MET A 74 9.84 21.55 0.15
N ASP A 75 9.49 22.84 0.18
CA ASP A 75 10.38 23.97 -0.12
C ASP A 75 11.08 23.83 -1.49
N GLY A 76 10.30 23.47 -2.52
CA GLY A 76 10.77 23.34 -3.89
C GLY A 76 11.43 22.01 -4.26
N LYS A 77 11.73 21.15 -3.28
CA LYS A 77 12.39 19.85 -3.47
C LYS A 77 11.46 18.67 -3.16
N ARG A 78 11.57 17.53 -3.86
CA ARG A 78 10.69 16.37 -3.60
C ARG A 78 11.13 15.62 -2.34
N LEU A 79 10.19 15.03 -1.60
CA LEU A 79 10.50 14.30 -0.36
C LEU A 79 11.46 13.13 -0.59
N TYR A 80 11.30 12.42 -1.72
CA TYR A 80 12.22 11.33 -2.07
C TYR A 80 13.65 11.81 -2.36
N ASP A 81 13.86 13.06 -2.77
CA ASP A 81 15.20 13.62 -2.99
C ASP A 81 15.92 13.81 -1.64
N TYR A 82 15.22 14.32 -0.63
CA TYR A 82 15.76 14.41 0.73
C TYR A 82 16.18 13.04 1.27
N ALA A 83 15.35 12.02 1.05
CA ALA A 83 15.61 10.65 1.48
C ALA A 83 16.90 10.07 0.86
N ARG A 84 17.05 10.23 -0.46
CA ARG A 84 18.21 9.72 -1.21
C ARG A 84 19.50 10.43 -0.87
N GLU A 85 19.43 11.73 -0.59
CA GLU A 85 20.59 12.53 -0.21
C GLU A 85 20.93 12.42 1.28
N GLY A 86 20.09 11.74 2.09
CA GLY A 86 20.28 11.64 3.53
C GLY A 86 20.15 12.98 4.27
N VAL A 87 19.51 13.98 3.65
CA VAL A 87 19.36 15.33 4.20
C VAL A 87 18.10 15.36 5.09
N PRO A 88 18.17 15.91 6.31
CA PRO A 88 17.00 16.02 7.17
C PRO A 88 15.94 16.90 6.52
N LEU A 89 14.67 16.55 6.73
CA LEU A 89 13.56 17.37 6.24
C LEU A 89 13.55 18.74 6.95
N PRO A 90 13.26 19.84 6.23
CA PRO A 90 13.14 21.18 6.83
C PRO A 90 12.06 21.27 7.91
N ARG A 91 11.00 20.45 7.78
CA ARG A 91 9.90 20.32 8.73
C ARG A 91 9.25 18.94 8.62
N GLU A 92 8.40 18.61 9.58
CA GLU A 92 7.62 17.37 9.55
C GLU A 92 6.70 17.30 8.32
N ILE A 93 6.50 16.08 7.80
CA ILE A 93 5.61 15.85 6.65
C ILE A 93 4.18 16.15 7.10
N PRO A 94 3.48 17.12 6.49
CA PRO A 94 2.13 17.47 6.92
C PRO A 94 1.15 16.34 6.62
N GLU A 95 0.28 16.07 7.58
CA GLU A 95 -0.80 15.10 7.43
C GLU A 95 -1.84 15.58 6.41
N ARG A 96 -2.52 14.63 5.78
CA ARG A 96 -3.59 14.90 4.83
C ARG A 96 -4.80 14.05 5.12
N THR A 97 -5.96 14.65 4.98
CA THR A 97 -7.24 13.95 5.01
C THR A 97 -7.46 13.22 3.69
N VAL A 98 -7.82 11.95 3.78
CA VAL A 98 -8.20 11.10 2.64
C VAL A 98 -9.45 10.31 2.99
N GLN A 99 -10.16 9.87 1.96
CA GLN A 99 -11.38 9.07 2.10
C GLN A 99 -11.12 7.63 1.66
N ILE A 100 -11.43 6.69 2.54
CA ILE A 100 -11.52 5.26 2.24
C ILE A 100 -13.00 4.92 2.07
N HIS A 101 -13.41 4.67 0.83
CA HIS A 101 -14.80 4.35 0.48
C HIS A 101 -15.10 2.88 0.81
N GLU A 102 -14.21 1.97 0.41
CA GLU A 102 -14.32 0.53 0.67
C GLU A 102 -12.95 -0.02 1.06
N LEU A 103 -12.95 -0.99 1.98
CA LEU A 103 -11.74 -1.64 2.48
C LEU A 103 -12.07 -3.08 2.87
N ASP A 104 -11.80 -4.01 1.96
CA ASP A 104 -12.22 -5.40 2.07
C ASP A 104 -11.02 -6.34 2.15
N LEU A 105 -11.14 -7.36 2.99
CA LEU A 105 -10.15 -8.43 3.11
C LEU A 105 -10.39 -9.47 2.01
N LEU A 106 -9.39 -9.70 1.17
CA LEU A 106 -9.46 -10.67 0.07
C LEU A 106 -8.81 -12.01 0.41
N SER A 107 -7.80 -12.02 1.26
CA SER A 107 -7.13 -13.24 1.73
C SER A 107 -6.51 -13.01 3.09
N PHE A 108 -6.51 -14.05 3.92
CA PHE A 108 -5.79 -14.14 5.18
C PHE A 108 -5.43 -15.62 5.43
N PRO A 109 -4.28 -15.94 6.03
CA PRO A 109 -3.88 -17.33 6.25
C PRO A 109 -4.80 -18.00 7.26
N GLY A 110 -5.31 -19.19 6.94
CA GLY A 110 -6.11 -19.99 7.85
C GLY A 110 -5.27 -20.56 9.01
N PRO A 111 -5.91 -21.06 10.09
CA PRO A 111 -5.22 -21.69 11.22
C PRO A 111 -4.37 -22.92 10.85
N ASP A 112 -4.73 -23.56 9.75
CA ASP A 112 -4.05 -24.71 9.13
C ASP A 112 -2.95 -24.30 8.14
N GLY A 113 -2.70 -22.99 7.97
CA GLY A 113 -1.77 -22.42 7.00
C GLY A 113 -2.34 -22.37 5.57
N VAL A 114 -3.57 -22.83 5.34
CA VAL A 114 -4.23 -22.73 4.04
C VAL A 114 -4.79 -21.32 3.87
N THR A 115 -4.37 -20.61 2.83
CA THR A 115 -4.89 -19.27 2.54
C THR A 115 -6.12 -19.38 1.66
N GLU A 116 -7.28 -19.04 2.20
CA GLU A 116 -8.48 -18.82 1.39
C GLU A 116 -8.28 -17.57 0.54
N CYS A 117 -8.36 -17.71 -0.79
CA CYS A 117 -8.27 -16.61 -1.73
C CYS A 117 -9.66 -16.27 -2.27
N SER A 118 -10.02 -14.99 -2.29
CA SER A 118 -11.25 -14.56 -2.96
C SER A 118 -11.19 -14.86 -4.47
N PRO A 119 -12.35 -15.09 -5.13
CA PRO A 119 -12.40 -15.27 -6.58
C PRO A 119 -11.78 -14.11 -7.37
N ASP A 120 -11.92 -12.88 -6.86
CA ASP A 120 -11.35 -11.68 -7.47
C ASP A 120 -9.81 -11.70 -7.47
N LEU A 121 -9.22 -12.20 -6.38
CA LEU A 121 -7.77 -12.31 -6.25
C LEU A 121 -7.19 -13.34 -7.23
N VAL A 122 -7.89 -14.47 -7.39
CA VAL A 122 -7.52 -15.51 -8.37
C VAL A 122 -7.62 -14.96 -9.80
N ARG A 123 -8.68 -14.21 -10.11
CA ARG A 123 -8.86 -13.58 -11.44
C ARG A 123 -7.75 -12.60 -11.79
N LEU A 124 -7.33 -11.80 -10.81
CA LEU A 124 -6.26 -10.81 -10.99
C LEU A 124 -4.84 -11.42 -11.03
N GLY A 125 -4.72 -12.75 -10.96
CA GLY A 125 -3.44 -13.45 -11.08
C GLY A 125 -2.54 -13.35 -9.85
N PHE A 126 -3.05 -12.83 -8.73
CA PHE A 126 -2.36 -12.93 -7.45
C PHE A 126 -2.29 -14.41 -7.07
N ARG A 127 -1.07 -14.95 -6.90
CA ARG A 127 -0.88 -16.33 -6.49
C ARG A 127 -1.16 -16.43 -5.00
N SER A 128 -1.94 -17.42 -4.58
CA SER A 128 -1.96 -17.87 -3.17
C SER A 128 -0.51 -18.01 -2.72
N HIS A 129 -0.10 -17.25 -1.72
CA HIS A 129 1.30 -17.19 -1.28
C HIS A 129 1.92 -18.59 -1.18
N HIS A 130 2.77 -18.92 -2.14
CA HIS A 130 3.89 -19.79 -1.91
C HIS A 130 5.06 -18.87 -1.56
N PRO A 131 5.78 -19.10 -0.45
CA PRO A 131 6.94 -18.29 -0.09
C PRO A 131 7.84 -18.16 -1.32
N ARG A 132 8.18 -16.93 -1.71
CA ARG A 132 9.10 -16.75 -2.85
C ARG A 132 10.43 -17.34 -2.39
N SER A 133 11.10 -18.11 -3.24
CA SER A 133 12.39 -18.75 -2.93
C SER A 133 13.49 -17.77 -2.51
N ASN A 134 13.28 -16.46 -2.69
CA ASN A 134 14.18 -15.39 -2.26
C ASN A 134 13.87 -14.80 -0.86
N ASP A 135 12.70 -15.06 -0.27
CA ASP A 135 12.37 -14.51 1.06
C ASP A 135 13.34 -15.02 2.14
N ALA A 136 13.90 -16.24 1.97
CA ALA A 136 14.91 -16.81 2.86
C ALA A 136 16.31 -16.18 2.73
N GLN A 137 16.60 -15.46 1.64
CA GLN A 137 17.90 -14.82 1.42
C GLN A 137 17.93 -13.37 1.93
N ASP A 138 16.80 -12.65 1.82
CA ASP A 138 16.67 -11.27 2.32
C ASP A 138 16.69 -11.20 3.87
N GLU A 139 16.31 -12.30 4.53
CA GLU A 139 16.39 -12.45 5.99
C GLU A 139 17.84 -12.49 6.53
N THR A 140 18.85 -12.70 5.67
CA THR A 140 20.26 -12.85 6.08
C THR A 140 21.13 -11.61 5.86
N ALA A 141 20.62 -10.59 5.15
CA ALA A 141 21.41 -9.42 4.73
C ALA A 141 21.01 -8.11 5.44
N VAL A 142 21.01 -8.11 6.77
CA VAL A 142 20.73 -6.89 7.57
C VAL A 142 22.05 -6.25 8.02
N ASN A 143 22.50 -5.23 7.30
CA ASN A 143 23.57 -4.35 7.77
C ASN A 143 23.10 -3.56 8.99
N THR A 144 23.72 -3.85 10.13
CA THR A 144 23.32 -3.42 11.47
C THR A 144 23.71 -1.96 11.73
N LEU A 145 22.74 -1.11 12.05
CA LEU A 145 22.96 0.07 12.90
C LEU A 145 21.92 0.04 14.03
N PRO A 146 22.34 0.11 15.30
CA PRO A 146 21.43 0.07 16.44
C PRO A 146 20.64 1.37 16.53
N PHE A 147 19.30 1.29 16.47
CA PHE A 147 18.41 2.42 16.70
C PHE A 147 17.95 2.40 18.16
N GLU A 148 18.70 3.10 19.02
CA GLU A 148 18.31 3.31 20.41
C GLU A 148 16.96 4.02 20.52
N SER A 149 16.08 3.41 21.33
CA SER A 149 15.00 4.03 22.10
C SER A 149 14.32 5.27 21.50
N ARG A 150 13.30 5.07 20.66
CA ARG A 150 12.18 6.03 20.58
C ARG A 150 11.05 5.57 21.49
N SER A 151 11.11 6.00 22.75
CA SER A 151 9.94 6.17 23.61
C SER A 151 8.99 7.16 22.95
N GLY A 152 8.04 6.69 22.13
CA GLY A 152 7.16 7.61 21.42
C GLY A 152 6.23 7.03 20.35
N PHE A 153 6.17 5.71 20.16
CA PHE A 153 5.20 5.12 19.26
C PHE A 153 3.80 5.13 19.88
N LYS A 154 3.13 6.29 19.82
CA LYS A 154 1.71 6.40 20.09
C LYS A 154 0.96 6.13 18.79
N PRO A 155 0.01 5.17 18.74
CA PRO A 155 -0.83 5.00 17.57
C PRO A 155 -1.58 6.32 17.33
N LYS A 156 -1.66 6.73 16.07
CA LYS A 156 -2.43 7.92 15.71
C LYS A 156 -3.89 7.68 16.08
N PRO A 157 -4.54 8.55 16.88
CA PRO A 157 -5.95 8.37 17.19
C PRO A 157 -6.75 8.52 15.90
N LEU A 158 -7.37 7.43 15.46
CA LEU A 158 -8.47 7.49 14.52
C LEU A 158 -9.61 8.26 15.20
N LEU A 159 -10.36 9.04 14.44
CA LEU A 159 -11.39 9.96 14.94
C LEU A 159 -12.54 9.27 15.74
N HIS A 160 -12.53 7.94 15.88
CA HIS A 160 -13.60 7.15 16.51
C HIS A 160 -13.16 5.98 17.41
N ASP A 161 -12.07 6.08 18.19
CA ASP A 161 -11.90 5.11 19.29
C ASP A 161 -11.13 5.66 20.52
N PRO A 162 -11.82 5.90 21.66
CA PRO A 162 -11.20 6.36 22.90
C PRO A 162 -10.53 5.26 23.75
N ASN A 163 -10.53 3.97 23.34
CA ASN A 163 -10.15 2.86 24.23
C ASN A 163 -8.95 1.99 23.77
N ALA A 164 -8.18 2.39 22.75
CA ALA A 164 -7.02 1.60 22.31
C ALA A 164 -5.79 1.79 23.23
N THR A 165 -5.58 0.88 24.19
CA THR A 165 -4.33 0.79 24.97
C THR A 165 -3.29 -0.05 24.19
N ASN A 166 -2.19 0.58 23.78
CA ASN A 166 -1.07 -0.05 23.08
C ASN A 166 0.03 -0.47 24.06
N ASP A 167 0.24 -1.78 24.23
CA ASP A 167 1.31 -2.35 25.08
C ASP A 167 2.23 -3.32 24.29
N ALA A 168 2.31 -3.15 22.96
CA ALA A 168 3.18 -3.96 22.12
C ALA A 168 4.65 -3.49 22.22
N THR A 169 5.51 -4.28 22.87
CA THR A 169 6.96 -4.07 22.90
C THR A 169 7.57 -4.41 21.54
N PHE A 170 7.90 -3.39 20.76
CA PHE A 170 8.66 -3.54 19.50
C PHE A 170 10.13 -3.83 19.82
N VAL A 171 10.67 -4.91 19.26
CA VAL A 171 12.08 -5.31 19.47
C VAL A 171 12.87 -4.98 18.19
N PRO A 172 14.11 -4.49 18.28
CA PRO A 172 15.03 -4.45 17.14
C PRO A 172 15.11 -5.84 16.49
N LEU A 173 15.37 -5.91 15.17
CA LEU A 173 15.47 -7.17 14.43
C LEU A 173 16.23 -8.24 15.25
N PRO A 174 15.64 -9.41 15.55
CA PRO A 174 16.38 -10.50 16.16
C PRO A 174 17.51 -10.94 15.24
N ASP A 175 18.54 -11.50 15.87
CA ASP A 175 19.69 -12.09 15.22
C ASP A 175 19.25 -12.98 14.02
N PRO A 176 19.75 -12.75 12.79
CA PRO A 176 19.39 -13.53 11.60
C PRO A 176 19.70 -15.03 11.71
N SER A 177 20.40 -15.46 12.78
CA SER A 177 20.59 -16.87 13.12
C SER A 177 19.41 -17.53 13.86
N GLN A 178 18.36 -16.80 14.24
CA GLN A 178 17.16 -17.38 14.86
C GLN A 178 16.08 -17.75 13.81
N PRO A 179 15.81 -19.05 13.57
CA PRO A 179 14.74 -19.48 12.67
C PRO A 179 13.39 -19.26 13.37
N GLY A 180 12.59 -18.27 12.95
CA GLY A 180 11.37 -17.98 13.72
C GLY A 180 10.29 -17.12 13.08
N SER A 181 10.55 -15.87 12.72
CA SER A 181 9.44 -14.99 12.35
C SER A 181 9.16 -14.98 10.86
N ARG A 182 8.35 -15.94 10.43
CA ARG A 182 7.65 -15.82 9.16
C ARG A 182 6.66 -14.66 9.27
N GLY A 183 6.73 -13.72 8.32
CA GLY A 183 5.75 -12.64 8.24
C GLY A 183 4.36 -13.20 7.94
N LEU A 184 3.31 -12.49 8.40
CA LEU A 184 1.93 -12.83 8.08
C LEU A 184 1.50 -12.03 6.86
N TYR A 185 1.00 -12.70 5.83
CA TYR A 185 0.59 -12.05 4.59
C TYR A 185 -0.93 -12.00 4.45
N PHE A 186 -1.45 -10.88 3.96
CA PHE A 186 -2.87 -10.72 3.67
C PHE A 186 -3.08 -9.77 2.51
N HIS A 187 -4.25 -9.84 1.88
CA HIS A 187 -4.61 -9.02 0.73
C HIS A 187 -5.82 -8.15 1.00
N LEU A 188 -5.75 -6.91 0.53
CA LEU A 188 -6.82 -5.92 0.65
C LEU A 188 -7.28 -5.44 -0.71
N ARG A 189 -8.60 -5.24 -0.85
CA ARG A 189 -9.17 -4.37 -1.87
C ARG A 189 -9.48 -3.01 -1.25
N VAL A 190 -8.99 -1.94 -1.87
CA VAL A 190 -9.10 -0.58 -1.34
C VAL A 190 -9.68 0.35 -2.40
N HIS A 191 -10.88 0.87 -2.16
CA HIS A 191 -11.45 1.98 -2.93
C HIS A 191 -11.25 3.28 -2.16
N CYS A 192 -10.52 4.22 -2.73
CA CYS A 192 -10.09 5.42 -2.00
C CYS A 192 -10.05 6.68 -2.87
N SER A 193 -10.04 7.84 -2.23
CA SER A 193 -9.86 9.13 -2.88
C SER A 193 -8.44 9.34 -3.40
N SER A 194 -8.26 10.33 -4.27
CA SER A 194 -6.92 10.78 -4.67
C SER A 194 -6.07 11.21 -3.46
N GLY A 195 -4.75 11.01 -3.57
CA GLY A 195 -3.80 11.37 -2.50
C GLY A 195 -3.64 10.32 -1.39
N THR A 196 -4.41 9.23 -1.43
CA THR A 196 -4.26 8.10 -0.50
C THR A 196 -2.98 7.32 -0.79
N TYR A 197 -2.20 7.03 0.25
CA TYR A 197 -1.01 6.19 0.17
C TYR A 197 -1.30 4.81 0.74
N ILE A 198 -1.42 3.81 -0.14
CA ILE A 198 -1.69 2.41 0.28
C ILE A 198 -0.58 1.86 1.19
N ARG A 199 0.67 2.24 0.95
CA ARG A 199 1.81 1.91 1.82
C ARG A 199 1.64 2.43 3.26
N THR A 200 1.25 3.69 3.41
CA THR A 200 0.95 4.27 4.73
C THR A 200 -0.25 3.58 5.37
N LEU A 201 -1.31 3.32 4.60
CA LEU A 201 -2.50 2.61 5.10
C LEU A 201 -2.13 1.25 5.70
N ILE A 202 -1.31 0.46 5.00
CA ILE A 202 -0.85 -0.86 5.49
C ILE A 202 -0.02 -0.72 6.78
N ALA A 203 0.91 0.24 6.83
CA ALA A 203 1.73 0.48 8.02
C ALA A 203 0.87 0.90 9.23
N ASP A 204 -0.14 1.75 9.00
CA ASP A 204 -1.07 2.20 10.05
C ASP A 204 -1.98 1.06 10.53
N ILE A 205 -2.46 0.20 9.63
CA ILE A 205 -3.21 -1.02 9.98
C ILE A 205 -2.36 -1.95 10.84
N ALA A 206 -1.11 -2.20 10.44
CA ALA A 206 -0.19 -3.06 11.19
C ALA A 206 0.07 -2.49 12.60
N THR A 207 0.30 -1.19 12.69
CA THR A 207 0.46 -0.45 13.96
C THR A 207 -0.75 -0.64 14.86
N ARG A 208 -1.96 -0.54 14.31
CA ARG A 208 -3.21 -0.71 15.05
C ARG A 208 -3.41 -2.14 15.53
N LEU A 209 -2.92 -3.12 14.78
CA LEU A 209 -2.87 -4.52 15.17
C LEU A 209 -1.79 -4.82 16.23
N GLY A 210 -1.02 -3.84 16.68
CA GLY A 210 0.05 -4.04 17.67
C GLY A 210 1.28 -4.72 17.08
N THR A 211 1.53 -4.55 15.78
CA THR A 211 2.72 -5.06 15.08
C THR A 211 3.26 -4.01 14.10
N VAL A 212 4.16 -4.41 13.21
CA VAL A 212 4.63 -3.60 12.08
C VAL A 212 4.36 -4.30 10.76
N GLY A 213 4.33 -3.56 9.66
CA GLY A 213 4.07 -4.14 8.36
C GLY A 213 4.47 -3.22 7.22
N HIS A 214 4.60 -3.80 6.03
CA HIS A 214 4.86 -3.09 4.78
C HIS A 214 4.12 -3.75 3.62
N MET A 215 4.00 -3.02 2.51
CA MET A 215 3.36 -3.50 1.30
C MET A 215 4.33 -4.34 0.46
N THR A 216 3.91 -5.48 -0.07
CA THR A 216 4.76 -6.35 -0.89
C THR A 216 4.36 -6.41 -2.36
N ASP A 217 3.10 -6.10 -2.66
CA ASP A 217 2.60 -5.97 -4.03
C ASP A 217 1.44 -4.96 -4.09
N LEU A 218 1.26 -4.32 -5.26
CA LEU A 218 0.22 -3.33 -5.48
C LEU A 218 -0.23 -3.30 -6.93
N LEU A 219 -1.50 -3.59 -7.14
CA LEU A 219 -2.19 -3.48 -8.42
C LEU A 219 -3.28 -2.42 -8.33
N ARG A 220 -3.25 -1.42 -9.22
CA ARG A 220 -4.39 -0.51 -9.40
C ARG A 220 -5.33 -1.11 -10.45
N THR A 221 -6.50 -1.54 -10.02
CA THR A 221 -7.50 -2.20 -10.88
C THR A 221 -8.46 -1.21 -11.53
N GLU A 222 -8.62 0.00 -10.96
CA GLU A 222 -9.47 1.03 -11.53
C GLU A 222 -8.95 2.45 -11.26
N GLN A 223 -9.15 3.34 -12.22
CA GLN A 223 -9.09 4.79 -12.03
C GLN A 223 -10.21 5.47 -12.79
N LYS A 224 -11.11 6.20 -12.09
CA LYS A 224 -12.20 6.98 -12.72
C LYS A 224 -13.04 6.17 -13.75
N GLY A 225 -13.40 4.93 -13.43
CA GLY A 225 -14.17 4.06 -14.34
C GLY A 225 -13.34 3.36 -15.43
N PHE A 226 -12.05 3.68 -15.58
CA PHE A 226 -11.14 2.90 -16.43
C PHE A 226 -10.67 1.68 -15.63
N MET A 227 -11.23 0.52 -15.97
CA MET A 227 -10.92 -0.77 -15.34
C MET A 227 -9.82 -1.51 -16.11
N LEU A 228 -8.96 -2.21 -15.38
CA LEU A 228 -7.85 -2.99 -15.95
C LEU A 228 -8.32 -4.11 -16.91
N ASP A 229 -9.45 -4.75 -16.62
CA ASP A 229 -10.03 -5.79 -17.48
C ASP A 229 -11.05 -5.23 -18.49
N GLY A 230 -11.17 -3.91 -18.59
CA GLY A 230 -12.20 -3.24 -19.42
C GLY A 230 -11.87 -3.11 -20.90
N GLY A 231 -10.80 -3.76 -21.40
CA GLY A 231 -10.32 -3.59 -22.78
C GLY A 231 -9.70 -2.22 -23.06
N MET A 232 -9.40 -1.45 -22.01
CA MET A 232 -8.80 -0.10 -22.09
C MET A 232 -7.30 -0.12 -21.77
N THR A 233 -6.70 -1.30 -21.84
CA THR A 233 -5.30 -1.58 -21.50
C THR A 233 -4.49 -1.58 -22.79
N ILE A 234 -3.35 -0.90 -22.77
CA ILE A 234 -2.41 -0.88 -23.87
C ILE A 234 -1.43 -2.03 -23.61
N GLU A 235 -1.40 -3.00 -24.51
CA GLU A 235 -0.42 -4.07 -24.47
C GLU A 235 0.94 -3.56 -24.93
N MET A 236 2.03 -4.23 -24.54
CA MET A 236 3.38 -3.80 -24.97
C MET A 236 3.50 -3.77 -26.50
N SER A 237 2.81 -4.69 -27.19
CA SER A 237 2.71 -4.73 -28.66
C SER A 237 2.00 -3.53 -29.27
N ASP A 238 1.12 -2.85 -28.53
CA ASP A 238 0.46 -1.63 -28.99
C ASP A 238 1.40 -0.43 -29.01
N CYS A 239 2.46 -0.45 -28.19
CA CYS A 239 3.47 0.61 -28.15
C CYS A 239 4.38 0.61 -29.39
N GLU A 240 4.36 -0.46 -30.18
CA GLU A 240 5.09 -0.56 -31.45
C GLU A 240 4.38 0.19 -32.59
N ASP A 241 3.09 0.52 -32.43
CA ASP A 241 2.27 1.27 -33.39
C ASP A 241 1.44 2.36 -32.68
N LEU A 242 2.13 3.44 -32.32
CA LEU A 242 1.58 4.58 -31.57
C LEU A 242 0.42 5.28 -32.28
N ASP A 243 0.37 5.24 -33.61
CA ASP A 243 -0.69 5.87 -34.41
C ASP A 243 -2.02 5.11 -34.25
N ARG A 244 -1.98 3.78 -34.14
CA ARG A 244 -3.15 2.94 -33.84
C ARG A 244 -3.73 3.24 -32.46
N VAL A 245 -2.86 3.42 -31.46
CA VAL A 245 -3.26 3.76 -30.08
C VAL A 245 -3.95 5.13 -30.04
N ASP A 246 -3.39 6.12 -30.72
CA ASP A 246 -3.97 7.46 -30.77
C ASP A 246 -5.34 7.47 -31.47
N GLN A 247 -5.53 6.68 -32.53
CA GLN A 247 -6.84 6.52 -33.18
C GLN A 247 -7.86 5.80 -32.29
N ALA A 248 -7.46 4.75 -31.57
CA ALA A 248 -8.33 4.03 -30.65
C ALA A 248 -8.78 4.89 -29.45
N ILE A 249 -7.88 5.71 -28.90
CA ILE A 249 -8.20 6.67 -27.84
C ILE A 249 -9.14 7.76 -28.37
N LEU A 250 -8.93 8.24 -29.60
CA LEU A 250 -9.79 9.27 -30.19
C LEU A 250 -11.20 8.72 -30.49
N ALA A 251 -11.30 7.48 -30.95
CA ALA A 251 -12.58 6.82 -31.22
C ALA A 251 -13.41 6.63 -29.94
N SER A 252 -12.80 6.14 -28.85
CA SER A 252 -13.50 5.97 -27.56
C SER A 252 -13.96 7.30 -26.96
N GLN A 253 -13.13 8.35 -27.07
CA GLN A 253 -13.52 9.70 -26.62
C GLN A 253 -14.66 10.32 -27.44
N LEU A 254 -14.76 9.97 -28.73
CA LEU A 254 -15.85 10.42 -29.61
C LEU A 254 -17.15 9.66 -29.33
N GLU A 255 -17.09 8.38 -28.96
CA GLU A 255 -18.27 7.60 -28.56
C GLU A 255 -18.86 8.08 -27.22
N GLU A 256 -18.01 8.38 -26.22
CA GLU A 256 -18.45 9.02 -24.96
C GLU A 256 -19.10 10.40 -25.18
N SER A 257 -18.71 11.11 -26.24
CA SER A 257 -19.31 12.42 -26.58
C SER A 257 -20.65 12.31 -27.32
N LYS A 258 -20.99 11.13 -27.84
CA LYS A 258 -22.24 10.86 -28.56
C LYS A 258 -23.32 10.22 -27.69
N SER A 259 -22.95 9.72 -26.50
CA SER A 259 -23.86 9.06 -25.56
C SER A 259 -24.46 9.99 -24.48
N GLY A 260 -24.41 11.30 -24.68
CA GLY A 260 -25.25 12.26 -23.95
C GLY A 260 -25.86 13.30 -24.89
N PRO A 261 -27.03 13.89 -24.59
CA PRO A 261 -27.87 13.75 -23.40
C PRO A 261 -28.93 12.63 -23.48
#